data_AF-A0A7L3VXX2-F1
#
_entry.id   AF-A0A7L3VXX2-F1
#
_cell.length_a   1.000
_cell.length_b   1.000
_cell.length_c   1.000
_cell.angle_alpha   90.00
_cell.angle_beta   90.00
_cell.angle_gamma   90.00
#
_symmetry.space_group_name_H-M   'P 1'
#
loop_
_entity.id
_entity.type
_entity.pdbx_description
1 polymer ?
#
loop_
_entity_poly.entity_id
_entity_poly.type
_entity_poly.pdbx_seq_one_letter_code
_entity_poly.pdbx_strand_id
1 'polypeptide(L)'
;QDTVVALQALSLYGAATYAKSGAASKVALHSGGDFQQDFQVDPSNRLLLQRVPLPQLPGQYSVEVSGEGCVYLQTSLRYNVQPTKEEAPFMLHVHTVPEACGDSTAHKVFDIAINVSYTGERNVSNMVIVDVKMLSGFVPLKSSLGKVWCCIQRTEVNTNHVLLYIEQV
;
A
#
# COMPACT_ATOMS: atom_id res chain seq x y z
N GLN A 1 -5.82 14.13 23.85
CA GLN A 1 -7.06 14.66 23.24
C GLN A 1 -7.55 13.71 22.16
N ASP A 2 -6.64 13.20 21.32
CA ASP A 2 -6.93 12.35 20.15
C ASP A 2 -7.74 11.08 20.47
N THR A 3 -7.40 10.37 21.55
CA THR A 3 -8.12 9.15 21.94
C THR A 3 -9.60 9.40 22.25
N VAL A 4 -9.94 10.53 22.89
CA VAL A 4 -11.32 10.85 23.26
C VAL A 4 -12.15 11.14 22.01
N VAL A 5 -11.60 11.92 21.09
CA VAL A 5 -12.25 12.25 19.81
C VAL A 5 -12.41 11.00 18.94
N ALA A 6 -11.39 10.12 18.89
CA ALA A 6 -11.47 8.88 18.14
C ALA A 6 -12.55 7.93 18.68
N LEU A 7 -12.64 7.76 20.00
CA LEU A 7 -13.68 6.93 20.63
C LEU A 7 -15.08 7.49 20.39
N GLN A 8 -15.23 8.82 20.42
CA GLN A 8 -16.49 9.48 20.09
C GLN A 8 -16.89 9.22 18.63
N ALA A 9 -15.97 9.39 17.69
CA ALA A 9 -16.22 9.13 16.27
C ALA A 9 -16.59 7.66 16.00
N LEU A 10 -15.87 6.71 16.60
CA LEU A 10 -16.16 5.27 16.48
C LEU A 10 -17.53 4.92 17.04
N SER A 11 -17.93 5.56 18.14
CA SER A 11 -19.24 5.35 18.76
C SER A 11 -20.37 5.87 17.88
N LEU A 12 -20.20 7.05 17.26
CA LEU A 12 -21.15 7.61 16.29
C LEU A 12 -21.26 6.75 15.03
N TYR A 13 -20.13 6.27 14.51
CA TYR A 13 -20.11 5.35 13.37
C TYR A 13 -20.80 4.02 13.70
N GLY A 14 -20.53 3.46 14.88
CA GLY A 14 -21.20 2.26 15.38
C GLY A 14 -22.71 2.44 15.47
N ALA A 15 -23.18 3.59 15.97
CA ALA A 15 -24.61 3.90 16.04
C ALA A 15 -25.27 4.02 14.66
N ALA A 16 -24.55 4.55 13.66
CA ALA A 16 -25.03 4.69 12.29
C ALA A 16 -25.08 3.37 11.50
N THR A 17 -24.16 2.43 11.80
CA THR A 17 -23.99 1.19 11.02
C THR A 17 -24.62 -0.04 11.68
N TYR A 18 -24.94 0.02 12.97
CA TYR A 18 -25.48 -1.10 13.71
C TYR A 18 -27.00 -1.23 13.52
N ALA A 19 -27.44 -2.37 12.98
CA ALA A 19 -28.84 -2.74 12.91
C ALA A 19 -29.30 -3.45 14.19
N LYS A 20 -30.31 -2.88 14.87
CA LYS A 20 -30.86 -3.42 16.12
C LYS A 20 -31.75 -4.65 15.93
N SER A 21 -32.37 -4.83 14.76
CA SER A 21 -33.35 -5.92 14.54
C SER A 21 -32.73 -7.31 14.57
N GLY A 22 -31.41 -7.41 14.38
CA GLY A 22 -30.71 -8.68 14.25
C GLY A 22 -31.04 -9.43 12.95
N ALA A 23 -31.79 -8.81 12.04
CA ALA A 23 -32.11 -9.40 10.74
C ALA A 23 -30.84 -9.54 9.88
N ALA A 24 -30.75 -10.65 9.15
CA ALA A 24 -29.67 -10.88 8.22
C ALA A 24 -29.77 -9.91 7.03
N SER A 25 -28.62 -9.39 6.59
CA SER A 25 -28.49 -8.67 5.32
C SER A 25 -27.98 -9.63 4.26
N LYS A 26 -28.61 -9.61 3.09
CA LYS A 26 -28.22 -10.43 1.94
C LYS A 26 -27.50 -9.55 0.92
N VAL A 27 -26.35 -10.03 0.45
CA VAL A 27 -25.61 -9.45 -0.67
C VAL A 27 -25.66 -10.44 -1.81
N ALA A 28 -26.26 -10.06 -2.93
CA ALA A 28 -26.31 -10.86 -4.15
C ALA A 28 -25.33 -10.28 -5.17
N LEU A 29 -24.33 -11.06 -5.55
CA LEU A 29 -23.33 -10.72 -6.56
C LEU A 29 -23.62 -11.50 -7.83
N HIS A 30 -23.79 -10.78 -8.93
CA HIS A 30 -24.06 -11.35 -10.24
C HIS A 30 -23.02 -10.89 -11.26
N SER A 31 -22.82 -11.70 -12.30
CA SER A 31 -22.14 -11.28 -13.52
C SER A 31 -23.06 -11.53 -14.72
N GLY A 32 -22.76 -10.94 -15.88
CA GLY A 32 -23.56 -11.14 -17.09
C GLY A 32 -23.64 -12.59 -17.61
N GLY A 33 -22.84 -13.52 -17.08
CA GLY A 33 -22.92 -14.96 -17.35
C GLY A 33 -23.62 -15.74 -16.22
N ASP A 34 -23.25 -17.01 -16.02
CA ASP A 34 -23.90 -17.90 -15.03
C ASP A 34 -23.39 -17.74 -13.59
N PHE A 35 -22.46 -16.81 -13.35
CA PHE A 35 -21.91 -16.61 -12.01
C PHE A 35 -22.86 -15.78 -11.15
N GLN A 36 -23.36 -16.42 -10.09
CA GLN A 36 -24.10 -15.80 -9.01
C GLN A 36 -23.51 -16.28 -7.67
N GLN A 37 -23.28 -15.34 -6.76
CA GLN A 37 -22.86 -15.63 -5.39
C GLN A 37 -23.70 -14.79 -4.42
N ASP A 38 -24.37 -15.48 -3.50
CA ASP A 38 -25.07 -14.84 -2.40
C ASP A 38 -24.21 -14.90 -1.13
N PHE A 39 -24.17 -13.81 -0.38
CA PHE A 39 -23.63 -13.73 0.97
C PHE A 39 -24.75 -13.36 1.93
N GLN A 40 -24.68 -13.90 3.15
CA GLN A 40 -25.56 -13.51 4.24
C GLN A 40 -24.72 -13.00 5.42
N VAL A 41 -25.08 -11.84 5.93
CA VAL A 41 -24.42 -11.19 7.06
C VAL A 41 -25.44 -10.99 8.16
N ASP A 42 -25.22 -11.63 9.29
CA ASP A 42 -26.06 -11.58 10.49
C ASP A 42 -25.21 -11.31 11.74
N PRO A 43 -25.81 -11.12 12.92
CA PRO A 43 -25.04 -10.82 14.13
C PRO A 43 -23.99 -11.86 14.52
N SER A 44 -24.16 -13.12 14.13
CA SER A 44 -23.24 -14.22 14.43
C SER A 44 -22.00 -14.22 13.54
N ASN A 45 -22.11 -13.72 12.30
CA ASN A 45 -21.01 -13.75 11.33
C ASN A 45 -20.53 -12.35 10.88
N ARG A 46 -21.04 -11.26 11.45
CA ARG A 46 -20.63 -9.87 11.11
C ARG A 46 -19.15 -9.54 11.24
N LEU A 47 -18.39 -10.34 12.00
CA LEU A 47 -16.93 -10.19 12.17
C LEU A 47 -16.15 -11.13 11.23
N LEU A 48 -16.84 -12.04 10.53
CA LEU A 48 -16.24 -12.99 9.61
C LEU A 48 -16.10 -12.35 8.23
N LEU A 49 -14.88 -12.32 7.72
CA LEU A 49 -14.63 -11.89 6.36
C LEU A 49 -15.01 -12.99 5.36
N GLN A 50 -16.01 -12.72 4.53
CA GLN A 50 -16.47 -13.60 3.45
C GLN A 50 -15.85 -13.13 2.13
N ARG A 51 -15.36 -14.07 1.31
CA ARG A 51 -14.67 -13.77 0.03
C ARG A 51 -15.06 -14.78 -1.04
N VAL A 52 -15.14 -14.31 -2.28
CA VAL A 52 -15.30 -15.15 -3.47
C VAL A 52 -14.32 -14.68 -4.55
N PRO A 53 -13.59 -15.59 -5.23
CA PRO A 53 -12.85 -15.22 -6.43
C PRO A 53 -13.83 -14.91 -7.57
N LEU A 54 -13.57 -13.81 -8.28
CA LEU A 54 -14.34 -13.46 -9.48
C LEU A 54 -13.83 -14.29 -10.67
N PRO A 55 -14.71 -14.96 -11.44
CA PRO A 55 -14.29 -15.95 -12.43
C PRO A 55 -13.66 -15.36 -13.71
N GLN A 56 -13.97 -14.10 -14.06
CA GLN A 56 -13.52 -13.47 -15.30
C GLN A 56 -13.05 -12.04 -15.05
N LEU A 57 -11.87 -11.70 -15.57
CA LEU A 57 -11.23 -10.41 -15.40
C LEU A 57 -10.61 -9.97 -16.73
N PRO A 58 -10.93 -8.78 -17.27
CA PRO A 58 -11.98 -7.87 -16.82
C PRO A 58 -13.39 -8.44 -17.04
N GLY A 59 -14.35 -8.05 -16.21
CA GLY A 59 -15.74 -8.53 -16.28
C GLY A 59 -16.73 -7.51 -15.70
N GLN A 60 -18.00 -7.62 -16.08
CA GLN A 60 -19.09 -6.81 -15.53
C GLN A 60 -19.77 -7.56 -14.39
N TYR A 61 -19.82 -6.91 -13.23
CA TYR A 61 -20.39 -7.45 -12.00
C TYR A 61 -21.40 -6.45 -11.43
N SER A 62 -22.55 -6.95 -11.00
CA SER A 62 -23.55 -6.19 -10.25
C SER A 62 -23.70 -6.72 -8.84
N VAL A 63 -23.92 -5.81 -7.90
CA VAL A 63 -24.12 -6.15 -6.49
C VAL A 63 -25.44 -5.55 -6.05
N GLU A 64 -26.29 -6.38 -5.47
CA GLU A 64 -27.53 -5.96 -4.82
C GLU A 64 -27.46 -6.29 -3.33
N VAL A 65 -27.80 -5.31 -2.50
CA VAL A 65 -27.82 -5.47 -1.04
C VAL A 65 -29.25 -5.28 -0.56
N SER A 66 -29.73 -6.20 0.25
CA SER A 66 -31.07 -6.17 0.85
C SER A 66 -31.00 -6.53 2.34
N GLY A 67 -31.97 -6.05 3.11
CA GLY A 67 -32.00 -6.18 4.57
C GLY A 67 -31.73 -4.86 5.29
N GLU A 68 -31.61 -4.92 6.61
CA GLU A 68 -31.57 -3.73 7.48
C GLU A 68 -30.16 -3.38 7.99
N GLY A 69 -29.16 -4.23 7.75
CA GLY A 69 -27.78 -4.04 8.19
C GLY A 69 -26.92 -3.30 7.17
N CYS A 70 -25.81 -2.74 7.65
CA CYS A 70 -24.74 -2.22 6.79
C CYS A 70 -23.72 -3.31 6.50
N VAL A 71 -23.33 -3.45 5.23
CA VAL A 71 -22.27 -4.38 4.80
C VAL A 71 -21.16 -3.58 4.12
N TYR A 72 -19.91 -3.92 4.46
CA TYR A 72 -18.73 -3.35 3.79
C TYR A 72 -18.27 -4.29 2.68
N LEU A 73 -18.33 -3.82 1.44
CA LEU A 73 -17.86 -4.56 0.27
C LEU A 73 -16.55 -3.97 -0.24
N GLN A 74 -15.59 -4.84 -0.52
CA GLN A 74 -14.30 -4.45 -1.08
C GLN A 74 -13.89 -5.43 -2.18
N THR A 75 -13.53 -4.87 -3.34
CA THR A 75 -13.00 -5.62 -4.48
C THR A 75 -11.52 -5.29 -4.67
N SER A 76 -10.70 -6.30 -4.93
CA SER A 76 -9.26 -6.14 -5.17
C SER A 76 -8.87 -6.94 -6.41
N LEU A 77 -8.30 -6.27 -7.41
CA LEU A 77 -7.70 -6.87 -8.59
C LEU A 77 -6.18 -6.71 -8.52
N ARG A 78 -5.43 -7.80 -8.72
CA ARG A 78 -3.96 -7.79 -8.76
C ARG A 78 -3.50 -8.44 -10.06
N TYR A 79 -2.76 -7.69 -10.87
CA TYR A 79 -2.18 -8.16 -12.13
C TYR A 79 -0.84 -7.47 -12.36
N ASN A 80 0.05 -8.13 -13.10
CA ASN A 80 1.33 -7.56 -13.48
C ASN A 80 1.16 -6.83 -14.81
N VAL A 81 1.57 -5.57 -14.86
CA VAL A 81 1.74 -4.81 -16.09
C VAL A 81 3.22 -4.62 -16.37
N GLN A 82 3.59 -4.54 -17.64
CA GLN A 82 4.92 -4.04 -17.97
C GLN A 82 4.97 -2.56 -17.60
N PRO A 83 6.02 -2.09 -16.90
CA PRO A 83 6.18 -0.68 -16.63
C PRO A 83 6.20 0.09 -17.95
N THR A 84 5.16 0.89 -18.18
CA THR A 84 5.17 1.92 -19.22
C THR A 84 6.11 3.03 -18.77
N LYS A 85 6.82 3.67 -19.71
CA LYS A 85 7.50 4.94 -19.44
C LYS A 85 6.44 6.03 -19.26
N GLU A 86 5.67 5.96 -18.18
CA GLU A 86 4.80 7.05 -17.77
C GLU A 86 5.65 8.21 -17.26
N GLU A 87 5.11 9.42 -17.36
CA GLU A 87 5.65 10.62 -16.72
C GLU A 87 5.46 10.49 -15.21
N ALA A 88 6.30 9.68 -14.56
CA ALA A 88 6.39 9.70 -13.12
C ALA A 88 6.83 11.12 -12.71
N PRO A 89 6.22 11.71 -11.66
CA PRO A 89 6.59 13.04 -11.19
C PRO A 89 7.97 13.06 -10.50
N PHE A 90 8.72 11.96 -10.58
CA PHE A 90 10.07 11.82 -10.06
C PHE A 90 10.92 11.04 -11.05
N MET A 91 12.15 11.51 -11.24
CA MET A 91 13.21 10.75 -11.89
C MET A 91 14.13 10.17 -10.82
N LEU A 92 14.22 8.84 -10.81
CA LEU A 92 15.04 8.07 -9.88
C LEU A 92 16.16 7.37 -10.65
N HIS A 93 17.41 7.71 -10.32
CA HIS A 93 18.59 7.06 -10.88
C HIS A 93 19.37 6.36 -9.77
N VAL A 94 19.55 5.05 -9.90
CA VAL A 94 20.22 4.20 -8.91
C VAL A 94 21.40 3.50 -9.57
N HIS A 95 22.56 3.56 -8.92
CA HIS A 95 23.76 2.85 -9.36
C HIS A 95 24.57 2.40 -8.15
N THR A 96 25.44 1.40 -8.36
CA THR A 96 26.35 0.90 -7.33
C THR A 96 27.74 1.46 -7.53
N VAL A 97 28.49 1.62 -6.44
CA VAL A 97 29.89 2.01 -6.48
C VAL A 97 30.70 0.91 -5.76
N PRO A 98 31.53 0.13 -6.48
CA PRO A 98 31.76 0.16 -7.93
C PRO A 98 30.57 -0.39 -8.75
N GLU A 99 30.48 -0.02 -10.03
CA GLU A 99 29.43 -0.52 -10.95
C GLU A 99 29.60 -2.01 -11.28
N ALA A 100 30.84 -2.50 -11.28
CA ALA A 100 31.16 -3.89 -11.53
C ALA A 100 31.95 -4.49 -10.36
N CYS A 101 31.63 -5.73 -10.01
CA CYS A 101 32.34 -6.51 -9.00
C CYS A 101 33.66 -7.04 -9.57
N GLY A 102 34.66 -6.16 -9.72
CA GLY A 102 36.02 -6.54 -10.13
C GLY A 102 36.87 -7.08 -8.98
N ASP A 103 36.62 -6.60 -7.76
CA ASP A 103 37.39 -6.92 -6.56
C ASP A 103 36.62 -7.81 -5.57
N SER A 104 37.34 -8.68 -4.86
CA SER A 104 36.77 -9.56 -3.82
C SER A 104 36.05 -8.81 -2.69
N THR A 105 36.40 -7.55 -2.47
CA THR A 105 35.79 -6.65 -1.47
C THR A 105 34.41 -6.15 -1.91
N ALA A 106 34.22 -5.88 -3.20
CA ALA A 106 32.96 -5.42 -3.77
C ALA A 106 31.81 -6.44 -3.60
N HIS A 107 32.15 -7.73 -3.48
CA HIS A 107 31.18 -8.78 -3.17
C HIS A 107 30.65 -8.74 -1.74
N LYS A 108 31.36 -8.06 -0.81
CA LYS A 108 31.01 -7.98 0.61
C LYS A 108 30.44 -6.63 0.99
N VAL A 109 31.01 -5.55 0.43
CA VAL A 109 30.63 -4.17 0.73
C VAL A 109 30.72 -3.35 -0.56
N PHE A 110 29.66 -2.62 -0.86
CA PHE A 110 29.59 -1.66 -1.95
C PHE A 110 28.61 -0.55 -1.55
N ASP A 111 28.77 0.63 -2.15
CA ASP A 111 27.88 1.76 -1.91
C ASP A 111 26.74 1.75 -2.95
N ILE A 112 25.56 2.22 -2.52
CA ILE A 112 24.39 2.43 -3.39
C ILE A 112 24.18 3.93 -3.49
N ALA A 113 24.36 4.49 -4.69
CA ALA A 113 24.16 5.89 -4.96
C ALA A 113 22.78 6.11 -5.59
N ILE A 114 21.99 6.99 -4.97
CA ILE A 114 20.59 7.24 -5.31
C ILE A 114 20.43 8.73 -5.60
N ASN A 115 20.08 9.05 -6.84
CA ASN A 115 19.78 10.40 -7.28
C ASN A 115 18.27 10.50 -7.54
N VAL A 116 17.61 11.43 -6.85
CA VAL A 116 16.17 11.70 -7.00
C VAL A 116 16.01 13.14 -7.44
N SER A 117 15.16 13.36 -8.44
CA SER A 117 14.73 14.71 -8.84
C SER A 117 13.22 14.72 -9.05
N TYR A 118 12.59 15.84 -8.69
CA TYR A 118 11.17 16.06 -8.92
C TYR A 118 10.95 16.61 -10.33
N THR A 119 10.09 15.95 -11.10
CA THR A 119 9.74 16.30 -12.50
C THR A 119 8.25 16.51 -12.66
N GLY A 120 7.50 16.70 -11.56
CA GLY A 120 6.07 16.98 -11.60
C GLY A 120 5.78 18.44 -11.98
N GLU A 121 4.49 18.76 -12.08
CA GLU A 121 4.02 20.08 -12.55
C GLU A 121 4.24 21.24 -11.57
N ARG A 122 4.52 20.94 -10.29
CA ARG A 122 4.73 21.96 -9.26
C ARG A 122 6.18 22.44 -9.24
N ASN A 123 6.42 23.59 -8.62
CA ASN A 123 7.79 24.13 -8.51
C ASN A 123 8.68 23.32 -7.56
N VAL A 124 8.10 22.68 -6.53
CA VAL A 124 8.79 21.85 -5.54
C VAL A 124 7.89 20.69 -5.12
N SER A 125 8.47 19.57 -4.73
CA SER A 125 7.72 18.52 -4.05
C SER A 125 7.35 18.94 -2.62
N ASN A 126 6.43 18.20 -2.00
CA ASN A 126 6.29 18.15 -0.55
C ASN A 126 7.26 17.09 0.03
N MET A 127 6.95 16.54 1.20
CA MET A 127 7.73 15.46 1.81
C MET A 127 7.81 14.22 0.91
N VAL A 128 9.03 13.78 0.63
CA VAL A 128 9.34 12.58 -0.17
C VAL A 128 9.89 11.49 0.75
N ILE A 129 9.48 10.25 0.51
CA ILE A 129 10.04 9.07 1.18
C ILE A 129 10.69 8.20 0.11
N VAL A 130 11.98 7.94 0.27
CA VAL A 130 12.71 6.98 -0.57
C VAL A 130 12.82 5.67 0.21
N ASP A 131 12.17 4.61 -0.30
CA ASP A 131 12.24 3.26 0.26
C ASP A 131 13.25 2.40 -0.52
N VAL A 132 14.38 2.11 0.11
CA VAL A 132 15.46 1.31 -0.47
C VAL A 132 15.40 -0.10 0.09
N LYS A 133 14.90 -1.03 -0.72
CA LYS A 133 14.92 -2.46 -0.38
C LYS A 133 16.28 -3.08 -0.73
N MET A 134 16.95 -3.63 0.27
CA MET A 134 18.21 -4.35 0.08
C MET A 134 18.00 -5.69 -0.62
N LEU A 135 19.02 -6.13 -1.36
CA LEU A 135 19.10 -7.48 -1.89
C LEU A 135 19.12 -8.50 -0.73
N SER A 136 18.56 -9.69 -0.97
CA SER A 136 18.57 -10.77 0.02
C SER A 136 20.00 -11.10 0.45
N GLY A 137 20.24 -11.20 1.76
CA GLY A 137 21.58 -11.46 2.32
C GLY A 137 22.44 -10.22 2.59
N PHE A 138 21.99 -9.02 2.16
CA PHE A 138 22.69 -7.76 2.45
C PHE A 138 21.97 -6.97 3.53
N VAL A 139 22.75 -6.29 4.37
CA VAL A 139 22.27 -5.39 5.42
C VAL A 139 22.94 -4.02 5.27
N PRO A 140 22.21 -2.91 5.50
CA PRO A 140 22.78 -1.59 5.39
C PRO A 140 23.76 -1.33 6.53
N LEU A 141 24.92 -0.73 6.22
CA LEU A 141 25.90 -0.34 7.22
C LEU A 141 25.42 0.94 7.92
N LYS A 142 25.15 0.87 9.23
CA LYS A 142 24.68 2.05 10.00
C LYS A 142 25.63 3.25 9.91
N SER A 143 26.94 3.01 9.80
CA SER A 143 27.96 4.07 9.68
C SER A 143 27.93 4.82 8.34
N SER A 144 27.38 4.23 7.27
CA SER A 144 27.25 4.91 5.97
C SER A 144 26.02 5.82 5.89
N LEU A 145 24.97 5.54 6.68
CA LEU A 145 23.74 6.34 6.71
C LEU A 145 23.97 7.79 7.20
N GLY A 146 24.98 8.01 8.06
CA GLY A 146 25.36 9.35 8.50
C GLY A 146 26.14 10.16 7.45
N LYS A 147 26.52 9.55 6.32
CA LYS A 147 27.23 10.20 5.21
C LYS A 147 26.30 10.64 4.09
N VAL A 148 24.98 10.60 4.29
CA VAL A 148 24.01 11.10 3.31
C VAL A 148 23.75 12.58 3.57
N TRP A 149 24.16 13.45 2.64
CA TRP A 149 24.59 14.81 2.96
C TRP A 149 23.62 15.96 2.63
N CYS A 150 22.48 15.73 1.97
CA CYS A 150 21.47 16.80 1.90
C CYS A 150 20.07 16.33 2.16
N CYS A 151 19.34 17.20 2.86
CA CYS A 151 17.89 17.34 2.76
C CYS A 151 17.10 16.18 3.40
N ILE A 152 17.79 15.20 4.01
CA ILE A 152 17.20 14.10 4.76
C ILE A 152 16.93 14.54 6.20
N GLN A 153 15.66 14.53 6.57
CA GLN A 153 15.18 14.83 7.92
C GLN A 153 15.34 13.61 8.86
N ARG A 154 15.12 12.41 8.32
CA ARG A 154 15.15 11.17 9.11
C ARG A 154 15.55 9.99 8.25
N THR A 155 16.24 9.05 8.87
CA THR A 155 16.50 7.73 8.30
C THR A 155 15.95 6.67 9.24
N GLU A 156 15.16 5.74 8.71
CA GLU A 156 14.73 4.56 9.43
C GLU A 156 15.25 3.30 8.74
N VAL A 157 15.76 2.37 9.53
CA VAL A 157 16.16 1.05 9.04
C VAL A 157 15.19 0.03 9.61
N ASN A 158 14.39 -0.56 8.74
CA ASN A 158 13.46 -1.63 9.10
C ASN A 158 13.88 -2.91 8.40
N THR A 159 14.36 -3.91 9.15
CA THR A 159 14.87 -5.19 8.63
C THR A 159 15.80 -5.04 7.43
N ASN A 160 15.28 -5.12 6.20
CA ASN A 160 16.00 -5.03 4.93
C ASN A 160 15.62 -3.80 4.09
N HIS A 161 14.89 -2.85 4.65
CA HIS A 161 14.51 -1.58 4.04
C HIS A 161 15.22 -0.43 4.75
N VAL A 162 15.68 0.54 3.96
CA VAL A 162 16.15 1.84 4.44
C VAL A 162 15.19 2.90 3.91
N LEU A 163 14.50 3.57 4.84
CA LEU A 163 13.58 4.66 4.54
C LEU A 163 14.30 5.99 4.76
N LEU A 164 14.35 6.82 3.72
CA LEU A 164 14.90 8.17 3.77
C LEU A 164 13.77 9.17 3.66
N TYR A 165 13.60 10.02 4.67
CA TYR A 165 12.58 11.07 4.70
C TYR A 165 13.22 12.38 4.27
N ILE A 166 12.77 12.94 3.14
CA ILE A 166 13.28 14.16 2.53
C ILE A 166 12.18 15.22 2.59
N GLU A 167 12.50 16.44 3.01
CA GLU A 167 11.49 17.50 3.21
C GLU A 167 10.90 18.01 1.90
N GLN A 168 11.75 18.21 0.90
CA GLN A 168 11.39 18.64 -0.46
C GLN A 168 12.50 18.22 -1.44
N VAL A 169 12.11 18.01 -2.69
CA VAL A 169 12.97 17.74 -3.84
C VAL A 169 12.59 18.68 -4.98
#